data_AF-A0A9X4G357-F1
#
_entry.id   AF-A0A9X4G357-F1
#
_cell.length_a   1.000
_cell.length_b   1.000
_cell.length_c   1.000
_cell.angle_alpha   90.00
_cell.angle_beta   90.00
_cell.angle_gamma   90.00
#
_symmetry.space_group_name_H-M   'P 1'
#
loop_
_entity.id
_entity.type
_entity.pdbx_description
1 polymer ?
#
loop_
_entity_poly.entity_id
_entity_poly.type
_entity_poly.pdbx_seq_one_letter_code
_entity_poly.pdbx_strand_id
1 'polypeptide(L)'
;TPAPEDADSAISAVSADLTSYKQTQATKEQATAQQINGLTTRLANNESGISRVEKAVSDNQSSTATQLNQLSANLTKAQTDLNAKITQEQTARADADKANADRITSVTSRVASAESSISNIQSTKASKTEVASLAQQSLQSVWQADAKAELDKIKVGGRNLLKNSNARYESNNYSTRYELSTAPQVGDEIVVTLWGSLGETRSGIGVYNSHGFIELAKLVKVKDGVYQGRGTWKKPMRNNSEVTPNDTHLNVYFYPNGDKSTNVIDRIKLELGTLGTDWTPAPEDADSAINAVSSKVDSVQQTLTTANQALGSRIDTVTASVNDAKSQVSQVSKTVSDVSGKLSATHTLKTQVIGGGKTAFAGIALGATADNKTKESSVIIMADKFGVVKNASDGNVVSMLSVVNNKVAINGDLIADGAILGKHIRASQTLTSPNINGGSLNIGNGNFIVDSSGNVTAKKGTFSGNLSGATGTFKGDISAASGTFSGKIYAKNLIDDTAQAFTLQHGKSLTIPAFGKKRILIVPACFCELRVNSASGSAAATIQASASVTITSSAGGSISGSGSERGSGASGTVFLSGFFVVNANTATTINYTSSVSGSGRVSCPNIPIIAIC
;
A
#
# COMPACT_ATOMS: atom_id res chain seq x y z
N THR A 1 -102.90 -55.18 39.59
CA THR A 1 -101.93 -54.63 40.56
C THR A 1 -101.01 -55.75 40.97
N PRO A 2 -99.67 -55.57 41.00
CA PRO A 2 -98.77 -56.62 41.46
C PRO A 2 -99.07 -56.96 42.93
N ALA A 3 -98.77 -58.19 43.36
CA ALA A 3 -98.86 -58.54 44.77
C ALA A 3 -97.80 -57.74 45.57
N PRO A 4 -98.08 -57.30 46.81
CA PRO A 4 -97.11 -56.57 47.64
C PRO A 4 -95.76 -57.29 47.80
N GLU A 5 -95.81 -58.62 47.78
CA GLU A 5 -94.67 -59.54 47.92
C GLU A 5 -93.65 -59.43 46.75
N ASP A 6 -94.15 -59.13 45.54
CA ASP A 6 -93.32 -58.91 44.35
C ASP A 6 -92.60 -57.55 44.42
N ALA A 7 -93.25 -56.55 45.02
CA ALA A 7 -92.67 -55.22 45.22
C ALA A 7 -91.55 -55.27 46.29
N ASP A 8 -91.75 -56.00 47.39
CA ASP A 8 -90.74 -56.18 48.43
C ASP A 8 -89.51 -56.98 47.93
N SER A 9 -89.74 -57.99 47.08
CA SER A 9 -88.66 -58.74 46.41
C SER A 9 -87.87 -57.85 45.44
N ALA A 10 -88.55 -57.01 44.64
CA ALA A 10 -87.89 -56.07 43.73
C ALA A 10 -87.09 -54.99 44.49
N ILE A 11 -87.62 -54.47 45.60
CA ILE A 11 -86.92 -53.51 46.47
C ILE A 11 -85.67 -54.15 47.09
N SER A 12 -85.76 -55.40 47.55
CA SER A 12 -84.63 -56.14 48.11
C SER A 12 -83.52 -56.38 47.08
N ALA A 13 -83.88 -56.74 45.84
CA ALA A 13 -82.93 -56.89 44.74
C ALA A 13 -82.23 -55.57 44.38
N VAL A 14 -82.98 -54.47 44.26
CA VAL A 14 -82.41 -53.13 44.01
C VAL A 14 -81.49 -52.69 45.15
N SER A 15 -81.85 -52.99 46.41
CA SER A 15 -81.02 -52.69 47.58
C SER A 15 -79.69 -53.47 47.57
N ALA A 16 -79.73 -54.75 47.18
CA ALA A 16 -78.54 -55.57 47.00
C ALA A 16 -77.65 -55.05 45.85
N ASP A 17 -78.23 -54.70 44.70
CA ASP A 17 -77.51 -54.12 43.56
C ASP A 17 -76.89 -52.76 43.89
N LEU A 18 -77.61 -51.90 44.62
CA LEU A 18 -77.10 -50.62 45.09
C LEU A 18 -75.91 -50.81 46.05
N THR A 19 -75.96 -51.83 46.91
CA THR A 19 -74.87 -52.18 47.82
C THR A 19 -73.65 -52.68 47.04
N SER A 20 -73.85 -53.57 46.08
CA SER A 20 -72.80 -54.07 45.16
C SER A 20 -72.16 -52.93 44.34
N TYR A 21 -72.98 -52.02 43.80
CA TYR A 21 -72.51 -50.83 43.08
C TYR A 21 -71.68 -49.91 43.96
N LYS A 22 -72.13 -49.62 45.19
CA LYS A 22 -71.36 -48.81 46.17
C LYS A 22 -70.02 -49.47 46.51
N GLN A 23 -70.00 -50.79 46.71
CA GLN A 23 -68.77 -51.55 46.96
C GLN A 23 -67.79 -51.42 45.77
N THR A 24 -68.31 -51.61 44.56
CA THR A 24 -67.52 -51.52 43.31
C THR A 24 -66.97 -50.12 43.09
N GLN A 25 -67.76 -49.08 43.35
CA GLN A 25 -67.30 -47.69 43.29
C GLN A 25 -66.21 -47.41 44.33
N ALA A 26 -66.38 -47.88 45.57
CA ALA A 26 -65.36 -47.74 46.61
C ALA A 26 -64.03 -48.42 46.22
N THR A 27 -64.09 -49.63 45.63
CA THR A 27 -62.90 -50.31 45.11
C THR A 27 -62.25 -49.55 43.95
N LYS A 28 -63.06 -49.00 43.03
CA LYS A 28 -62.55 -48.18 41.91
C LYS A 28 -61.90 -46.89 42.41
N GLU A 29 -62.50 -46.22 43.38
CA GLU A 29 -61.94 -45.03 44.03
C GLU A 29 -60.63 -45.35 44.75
N GLN A 30 -60.55 -46.48 45.47
CA GLN A 30 -59.33 -46.94 46.11
C GLN A 30 -58.21 -47.26 45.09
N ALA A 31 -58.52 -47.96 44.00
CA ALA A 31 -57.58 -48.26 42.93
C ALA A 31 -57.09 -46.98 42.23
N THR A 32 -57.99 -46.02 41.99
CA THR A 32 -57.67 -44.71 41.43
C THR A 32 -56.75 -43.93 42.39
N ALA A 33 -57.05 -43.93 43.69
CA ALA A 33 -56.22 -43.29 44.71
C ALA A 33 -54.81 -43.92 44.80
N GLN A 34 -54.69 -45.24 44.67
CA GLN A 34 -53.40 -45.92 44.61
C GLN A 34 -52.59 -45.52 43.37
N GLN A 35 -53.22 -45.44 42.19
CA GLN A 35 -52.58 -44.94 40.97
C GLN A 35 -52.12 -43.48 41.11
N ILE A 36 -52.96 -42.62 41.69
CA ILE A 36 -52.62 -41.21 41.96
C ILE A 36 -51.42 -41.14 42.90
N ASN A 37 -51.41 -41.88 44.01
CA ASN A 37 -50.28 -41.90 44.93
C ASN A 37 -48.98 -42.37 44.24
N GLY A 38 -49.06 -43.42 43.40
CA GLY A 38 -47.92 -43.89 42.62
C GLY A 38 -47.39 -42.83 41.63
N LEU A 39 -48.29 -42.10 40.96
CA LEU A 39 -47.92 -40.97 40.09
C LEU A 39 -47.29 -39.83 40.89
N THR A 40 -47.85 -39.48 42.05
CA THR A 40 -47.31 -38.44 42.95
C THR A 40 -45.88 -38.79 43.41
N THR A 41 -45.62 -40.04 43.80
CA THR A 41 -44.27 -40.47 44.19
C THR A 41 -43.29 -40.41 43.02
N ARG A 42 -43.70 -40.86 41.82
CA ARG A 42 -42.86 -40.76 40.62
C ARG A 42 -42.57 -39.32 40.23
N LEU A 43 -43.58 -38.44 40.34
CA LEU A 43 -43.42 -37.02 40.07
C LEU A 43 -42.42 -36.38 41.05
N ALA A 44 -42.55 -36.63 42.35
CA ALA A 44 -41.61 -36.13 43.36
C ALA A 44 -40.17 -36.64 43.10
N ASN A 45 -40.01 -37.90 42.72
CA ASN A 45 -38.70 -38.45 42.35
C ASN A 45 -38.13 -37.78 41.09
N ASN A 46 -38.97 -37.50 40.09
CA ASN A 46 -38.59 -36.80 38.87
C ASN A 46 -38.22 -35.34 39.15
N GLU A 47 -38.99 -34.62 39.97
CA GLU A 47 -38.70 -33.25 40.40
C GLU A 47 -37.33 -33.17 41.12
N SER A 48 -37.06 -34.11 42.03
CA SER A 48 -35.75 -34.25 42.67
C SER A 48 -34.63 -34.56 41.67
N GLY A 49 -34.89 -35.42 40.68
CA GLY A 49 -33.95 -35.73 39.60
C GLY A 49 -33.62 -34.52 38.72
N ILE A 50 -34.65 -33.76 38.32
CA ILE A 50 -34.52 -32.52 37.55
C ILE A 50 -33.67 -31.51 38.32
N SER A 51 -33.96 -31.31 39.61
CA SER A 51 -33.18 -30.38 40.45
C SER A 51 -31.70 -30.75 40.56
N ARG A 52 -31.38 -32.05 40.65
CA ARG A 52 -29.97 -32.52 40.61
C ARG A 52 -29.29 -32.23 39.27
N VAL A 53 -30.00 -32.43 38.16
CA VAL A 53 -29.48 -32.14 36.81
C VAL A 53 -29.26 -30.64 36.62
N GLU A 54 -30.22 -29.81 37.03
CA GLU A 54 -30.10 -28.35 36.99
C GLU A 54 -28.86 -27.88 37.76
N LYS A 55 -28.63 -28.42 38.95
CA LYS A 55 -27.44 -28.10 39.74
C LYS A 55 -26.15 -28.57 39.06
N ALA A 56 -26.11 -29.78 38.50
CA ALA A 56 -24.93 -30.28 37.79
C ALA A 56 -24.61 -29.44 36.53
N VAL A 57 -25.63 -28.99 35.79
CA VAL A 57 -25.48 -28.09 34.64
C VAL A 57 -24.91 -26.75 35.08
N SER A 58 -25.44 -26.16 36.16
CA SER A 58 -24.95 -24.90 36.72
C SER A 58 -23.49 -25.01 37.19
N ASP A 59 -23.15 -26.06 37.93
CA ASP A 59 -21.79 -26.32 38.41
C ASP A 59 -20.81 -26.50 37.22
N ASN A 60 -21.22 -27.22 36.17
CA ASN A 60 -20.43 -27.37 34.93
C ASN A 60 -20.26 -26.05 34.16
N GLN A 61 -21.31 -25.23 34.05
CA GLN A 61 -21.23 -23.92 33.40
C GLN A 61 -20.25 -23.00 34.15
N SER A 62 -20.30 -23.00 35.48
CA SER A 62 -19.39 -22.23 36.33
C SER A 62 -17.93 -22.68 36.19
N SER A 63 -17.70 -24.00 36.18
CA SER A 63 -16.36 -24.58 35.96
C SER A 63 -15.81 -24.23 34.58
N THR A 64 -16.63 -24.36 33.53
CA THR A 64 -16.26 -24.04 32.15
C THR A 64 -15.93 -22.55 32.01
N ALA A 65 -16.74 -21.66 32.60
CA ALA A 65 -16.47 -20.22 32.60
C ALA A 65 -15.13 -19.89 33.27
N THR A 66 -14.80 -20.56 34.37
CA THR A 66 -13.51 -20.40 35.07
C THR A 66 -12.33 -20.83 34.19
N GLN A 67 -12.44 -21.99 33.52
CA GLN A 67 -11.41 -22.47 32.60
C GLN A 67 -11.21 -21.54 31.40
N LEU A 68 -12.31 -21.03 30.81
CA LEU A 68 -12.25 -20.07 29.70
C LEU A 68 -11.60 -18.75 30.12
N ASN A 69 -11.90 -18.25 31.32
CA ASN A 69 -11.27 -17.05 31.86
C ASN A 69 -9.77 -17.25 32.08
N GLN A 70 -9.36 -18.41 32.61
CA GLN A 70 -7.94 -18.73 32.78
C GLN A 70 -7.21 -18.87 31.43
N LEU A 71 -7.84 -19.50 30.45
CA LEU A 71 -7.28 -19.63 29.10
C LEU A 71 -7.13 -18.26 28.43
N SER A 72 -8.13 -17.39 28.55
CA SER A 72 -8.09 -16.02 28.05
C SER A 72 -6.94 -15.21 28.66
N ALA A 73 -6.74 -15.33 29.99
CA ALA A 73 -5.62 -14.70 30.69
C ALA A 73 -4.26 -15.23 30.21
N ASN A 74 -4.13 -16.56 30.07
CA ASN A 74 -2.90 -17.18 29.58
C ASN A 74 -2.59 -16.76 28.14
N LEU A 75 -3.59 -16.69 27.27
CA LEU A 75 -3.44 -16.24 25.88
C LEU A 75 -2.99 -14.79 25.81
N THR A 76 -3.60 -13.91 26.62
CA THR A 76 -3.25 -12.50 26.71
C THR A 76 -1.81 -12.30 27.18
N LYS A 77 -1.39 -13.08 28.19
CA LYS A 77 0.00 -13.07 28.67
C LYS A 77 0.97 -13.54 27.60
N ALA A 78 0.67 -14.66 26.94
CA ALA A 78 1.51 -15.19 25.86
C ALA A 78 1.65 -14.20 24.69
N GLN A 79 0.56 -13.52 24.31
CA GLN A 79 0.57 -12.47 23.29
C GLN A 79 1.44 -11.28 23.70
N THR A 80 1.36 -10.87 24.96
CA THR A 80 2.17 -9.77 25.50
C THR A 80 3.65 -10.12 25.54
N ASP A 81 3.99 -11.31 26.04
CA ASP A 81 5.36 -11.80 26.10
C ASP A 81 5.98 -11.97 24.71
N LEU A 82 5.20 -12.46 23.74
CA LEU A 82 5.67 -12.63 22.36
C LEU A 82 5.92 -11.28 21.69
N ASN A 83 5.02 -10.31 21.87
CA ASN A 83 5.21 -8.95 21.35
C ASN A 83 6.46 -8.29 21.93
N ALA A 84 6.71 -8.46 23.23
CA ALA A 84 7.93 -7.96 23.88
C ALA A 84 9.20 -8.61 23.30
N LYS A 85 9.20 -9.94 23.14
CA LYS A 85 10.32 -10.68 22.52
C LYS A 85 10.57 -10.27 21.07
N ILE A 86 9.51 -10.07 20.28
CA ILE A 86 9.63 -9.59 18.89
C ILE A 86 10.27 -8.19 18.87
N THR A 87 9.83 -7.30 19.75
CA THR A 87 10.39 -5.94 19.85
C THR A 87 11.86 -5.97 20.24
N GLN A 88 12.22 -6.83 21.21
CA GLN A 88 13.60 -7.00 21.65
C GLN A 88 14.49 -7.53 20.52
N GLU A 89 14.03 -8.53 19.77
CA GLU A 89 14.74 -9.08 18.61
C GLU A 89 14.91 -8.04 17.49
N GLN A 90 13.88 -7.22 17.23
CA GLN A 90 13.96 -6.14 16.25
C GLN A 90 15.03 -5.11 16.62
N THR A 91 15.08 -4.70 17.89
CA THR A 91 16.11 -3.78 18.40
C THR A 91 17.50 -4.41 18.29
N ALA A 92 17.66 -5.67 18.70
CA ALA A 92 18.94 -6.36 18.63
C ALA A 92 19.47 -6.48 17.18
N ARG A 93 18.59 -6.73 16.21
CA ARG A 93 18.95 -6.74 14.78
C ARG A 93 19.32 -5.35 14.27
N ALA A 94 18.56 -4.32 14.62
CA ALA A 94 18.87 -2.94 14.23
C ALA A 94 20.23 -2.48 14.78
N ASP A 95 20.55 -2.83 16.03
CA ASP A 95 21.84 -2.53 16.64
C ASP A 95 22.99 -3.29 15.96
N ALA A 96 22.77 -4.57 15.62
CA ALA A 96 23.74 -5.37 14.87
C ALA A 96 23.98 -4.81 13.46
N ASP A 97 22.93 -4.40 12.75
CA ASP A 97 23.03 -3.79 11.43
C ASP A 97 23.74 -2.43 11.48
N LYS A 98 23.46 -1.63 12.52
CA LYS A 98 24.18 -0.37 12.78
C LYS A 98 25.67 -0.63 13.02
N ALA A 99 26.01 -1.59 13.87
CA ALA A 99 27.41 -1.95 14.14
C ALA A 99 28.12 -2.46 12.88
N ASN A 100 27.43 -3.23 12.02
CA ASN A 100 27.95 -3.66 10.73
C ASN A 100 28.14 -2.48 9.77
N ALA A 101 27.21 -1.54 9.71
CA ALA A 101 27.33 -0.32 8.90
C ALA A 101 28.50 0.57 9.34
N ASP A 102 28.71 0.71 10.65
CA ASP A 102 29.85 1.45 11.22
C ASP A 102 31.17 0.77 10.87
N ARG A 103 31.24 -0.58 10.96
CA ARG A 103 32.41 -1.36 10.53
C ARG A 103 32.70 -1.20 9.04
N ILE A 104 31.66 -1.25 8.19
CA ILE A 104 31.79 -1.04 6.74
C ILE A 104 32.34 0.37 6.46
N THR A 105 31.78 1.39 7.11
CA THR A 105 32.23 2.78 6.96
C THR A 105 33.69 2.94 7.35
N SER A 106 34.11 2.34 8.47
CA SER A 106 35.50 2.34 8.91
C SER A 106 36.45 1.66 7.89
N VAL A 107 36.04 0.50 7.35
CA VAL A 107 36.81 -0.21 6.33
C VAL A 107 36.92 0.61 5.05
N THR A 108 35.83 1.20 4.58
CA THR A 108 35.82 2.07 3.38
C THR A 108 36.82 3.22 3.54
N SER A 109 36.84 3.89 4.69
CA SER A 109 37.81 4.96 4.96
C SER A 109 39.26 4.47 4.97
N ARG A 110 39.53 3.31 5.56
CA ARG A 110 40.87 2.71 5.54
C ARG A 110 41.31 2.31 4.14
N VAL A 111 40.41 1.78 3.32
CA VAL A 111 40.66 1.44 1.93
C VAL A 111 40.96 2.70 1.12
N ALA A 112 40.16 3.76 1.25
CA ALA A 112 40.42 5.03 0.57
C ALA A 112 41.80 5.62 0.94
N SER A 113 42.19 5.56 2.22
CA SER A 113 43.53 5.98 2.66
C SER A 113 44.65 5.10 2.08
N ALA A 114 44.41 3.79 2.01
CA ALA A 114 45.37 2.85 1.42
C ALA A 114 45.51 3.08 -0.09
N GLU A 115 44.40 3.28 -0.81
CA GLU A 115 44.38 3.61 -2.25
C GLU A 115 45.17 4.90 -2.53
N SER A 116 44.96 5.95 -1.73
CA SER A 116 45.74 7.19 -1.83
C SER A 116 47.23 6.96 -1.58
N SER A 117 47.58 6.18 -0.55
CA SER A 117 48.98 5.83 -0.24
C SER A 117 49.64 5.04 -1.38
N ILE A 118 48.92 4.10 -1.98
CA ILE A 118 49.39 3.31 -3.14
C ILE A 118 49.58 4.22 -4.35
N SER A 119 48.64 5.12 -4.62
CA SER A 119 48.74 6.11 -5.71
C SER A 119 49.98 7.00 -5.54
N ASN A 120 50.25 7.47 -4.32
CA ASN A 120 51.46 8.23 -4.00
C ASN A 120 52.73 7.40 -4.22
N ILE A 121 52.76 6.13 -3.84
CA ILE A 121 53.91 5.25 -4.13
C ILE A 121 54.09 5.08 -5.63
N GLN A 122 53.00 4.91 -6.39
CA GLN A 122 53.05 4.77 -7.85
C GLN A 122 53.56 6.03 -8.55
N SER A 123 53.19 7.23 -8.05
CA SER A 123 53.64 8.50 -8.63
C SER A 123 55.06 8.88 -8.24
N THR A 124 55.52 8.50 -7.05
CA THR A 124 56.86 8.83 -6.55
C THR A 124 57.92 7.79 -6.90
N LYS A 125 57.52 6.57 -7.28
CA LYS A 125 58.47 5.53 -7.69
C LYS A 125 59.07 5.88 -9.04
N ALA A 126 60.39 6.11 -9.04
CA ALA A 126 61.17 6.25 -10.26
C ALA A 126 61.01 5.01 -11.15
N SER A 127 60.82 5.23 -12.45
CA SER A 127 60.68 4.14 -13.40
C SER A 127 61.99 3.36 -13.53
N LYS A 128 61.94 2.10 -14.00
CA LYS A 128 63.15 1.31 -14.26
C LYS A 128 64.12 2.05 -15.21
N THR A 129 63.57 2.78 -16.18
CA THR A 129 64.32 3.61 -17.12
C THR A 129 64.95 4.83 -16.45
N GLU A 130 64.25 5.48 -15.54
CA GLU A 130 64.75 6.64 -14.80
C GLU A 130 65.85 6.23 -13.82
N VAL A 131 65.66 5.14 -13.07
CA VAL A 131 66.72 4.55 -12.22
C VAL A 131 67.92 4.14 -13.07
N ALA A 132 67.70 3.51 -14.22
CA ALA A 132 68.79 3.13 -15.13
C ALA A 132 69.50 4.37 -15.71
N SER A 133 68.76 5.43 -16.05
CA SER A 133 69.32 6.68 -16.57
C SER A 133 70.13 7.42 -15.51
N LEU A 134 69.65 7.48 -14.26
CA LEU A 134 70.40 8.06 -13.14
C LEU A 134 71.67 7.26 -12.87
N ALA A 135 71.57 5.94 -12.81
CA ALA A 135 72.73 5.06 -12.65
C ALA A 135 73.71 5.20 -13.83
N GLN A 136 73.23 5.25 -15.07
CA GLN A 136 74.06 5.43 -16.26
C GLN A 136 74.74 6.80 -16.23
N GLN A 137 74.04 7.87 -15.87
CA GLN A 137 74.61 9.22 -15.79
C GLN A 137 75.67 9.33 -14.69
N SER A 138 75.42 8.76 -13.50
CA SER A 138 76.38 8.72 -12.41
C SER A 138 77.60 7.85 -12.72
N LEU A 139 77.39 6.67 -13.34
CA LEU A 139 78.50 5.82 -13.76
C LEU A 139 79.30 6.47 -14.89
N GLN A 140 78.63 7.10 -15.85
CA GLN A 140 79.27 7.83 -16.93
C GLN A 140 80.11 9.00 -16.39
N SER A 141 79.62 9.75 -15.39
CA SER A 141 80.40 10.84 -14.79
C SER A 141 81.63 10.34 -14.03
N VAL A 142 81.50 9.24 -13.26
CA VAL A 142 82.63 8.60 -12.57
C VAL A 142 83.64 8.07 -13.58
N TRP A 143 83.20 7.33 -14.60
CA TRP A 143 84.09 6.82 -15.63
C TRP A 143 84.76 7.92 -16.44
N GLN A 144 84.06 9.01 -16.75
CA GLN A 144 84.68 10.16 -17.40
C GLN A 144 85.72 10.83 -16.52
N ALA A 145 85.45 10.95 -15.21
CA ALA A 145 86.40 11.52 -14.26
C ALA A 145 87.66 10.63 -14.11
N ASP A 146 87.47 9.32 -13.94
CA ASP A 146 88.57 8.35 -13.80
C ASP A 146 89.39 8.24 -15.09
N ALA A 147 88.73 8.12 -16.24
CA ALA A 147 89.39 8.07 -17.55
C ALA A 147 90.15 9.37 -17.83
N LYS A 148 89.60 10.52 -17.44
CA LYS A 148 90.29 11.81 -17.55
C LYS A 148 91.49 11.89 -16.61
N ALA A 149 91.38 11.41 -15.38
CA ALA A 149 92.49 11.39 -14.44
C ALA A 149 93.67 10.52 -14.91
N GLU A 150 93.40 9.38 -15.54
CA GLU A 150 94.44 8.55 -16.16
C GLU A 150 94.98 9.15 -17.47
N LEU A 151 94.11 9.76 -18.29
CA LEU A 151 94.52 10.45 -19.51
C LEU A 151 95.41 11.67 -19.22
N ASP A 152 95.11 12.43 -18.16
CA ASP A 152 95.89 13.60 -17.76
C ASP A 152 97.34 13.22 -17.33
N LYS A 153 97.61 11.96 -17.00
CA LYS A 153 98.97 11.44 -16.75
C LYS A 153 99.75 11.15 -18.05
N ILE A 154 99.07 11.02 -19.18
CA ILE A 154 99.67 10.75 -20.49
C ILE A 154 99.93 12.08 -21.19
N LYS A 155 101.20 12.49 -21.25
CA LYS A 155 101.62 13.62 -22.09
C LYS A 155 101.92 13.11 -23.49
N VAL A 156 101.01 13.36 -24.42
CA VAL A 156 101.20 13.15 -25.86
C VAL A 156 101.39 14.49 -26.54
N GLY A 157 102.55 14.70 -27.15
CA GLY A 157 102.84 15.92 -27.90
C GLY A 157 102.04 15.97 -29.18
N GLY A 158 101.88 14.83 -29.88
CA GLY A 158 101.01 14.58 -31.04
C GLY A 158 101.37 15.38 -32.29
N ARG A 159 101.60 16.68 -32.12
CA ARG A 159 102.20 17.62 -33.06
C ARG A 159 103.60 17.16 -33.40
N ASN A 160 103.80 16.82 -34.67
CA ASN A 160 105.12 16.72 -35.23
C ASN A 160 105.75 18.13 -35.28
N LEU A 161 106.85 18.30 -34.59
CA LEU A 161 107.62 19.54 -34.53
C LEU A 161 108.66 19.63 -35.65
N LEU A 162 108.67 18.68 -36.60
CA LEU A 162 109.56 18.69 -37.76
C LEU A 162 108.77 18.95 -39.05
N LYS A 163 109.11 20.04 -39.75
CA LYS A 163 108.57 20.36 -41.07
C LYS A 163 109.15 19.43 -42.12
N ASN A 164 108.37 19.15 -43.18
CA ASN A 164 108.78 18.32 -44.32
C ASN A 164 109.44 16.99 -43.92
N SER A 165 109.01 16.44 -42.79
CA SER A 165 109.70 15.36 -42.12
C SER A 165 109.37 13.98 -42.70
N ASN A 166 108.57 13.93 -43.78
CA ASN A 166 108.38 12.79 -44.68
C ASN A 166 109.21 12.89 -45.97
N ALA A 167 110.05 13.91 -46.11
CA ALA A 167 110.97 13.96 -47.23
C ALA A 167 111.96 12.79 -47.10
N ARG A 168 111.86 11.83 -48.01
CA ARG A 168 112.72 10.65 -48.01
C ARG A 168 114.17 11.08 -48.11
N TYR A 169 114.97 10.63 -47.14
CA TYR A 169 116.41 10.86 -47.08
C TYR A 169 117.13 9.54 -47.29
N GLU A 170 118.06 9.49 -48.25
CA GLU A 170 118.83 8.29 -48.57
C GLU A 170 120.28 8.69 -48.85
N SER A 171 121.18 8.43 -47.91
CA SER A 171 122.58 8.85 -48.00
C SER A 171 123.47 8.14 -46.97
N ASN A 172 124.77 8.06 -47.25
CA ASN A 172 125.79 7.56 -46.30
C ASN A 172 126.44 8.65 -45.44
N ASN A 173 125.95 9.89 -45.50
CA ASN A 173 126.44 10.97 -44.66
C ASN A 173 126.28 10.64 -43.17
N TYR A 174 127.20 11.17 -42.35
CA TYR A 174 127.19 10.98 -40.90
C TYR A 174 126.01 11.66 -40.21
N SER A 175 125.43 12.70 -40.83
CA SER A 175 124.28 13.41 -40.27
C SER A 175 123.32 13.95 -41.32
N THR A 176 122.09 14.19 -40.88
CA THR A 176 121.07 14.96 -41.57
C THR A 176 120.37 15.89 -40.58
N ARG A 177 119.55 16.82 -41.07
CA ARG A 177 118.82 17.78 -40.23
C ARG A 177 117.39 17.97 -40.73
N TYR A 178 116.48 18.22 -39.80
CA TYR A 178 115.08 18.47 -40.08
C TYR A 178 114.67 19.81 -39.45
N GLU A 179 114.05 20.68 -40.24
CA GLU A 179 113.58 21.99 -39.78
C GLU A 179 112.55 21.85 -38.67
N LEU A 180 112.70 22.66 -37.61
CA LEU A 180 111.72 22.73 -36.54
C LEU A 180 110.54 23.60 -37.00
N SER A 181 109.32 23.11 -36.76
CA SER A 181 108.10 23.92 -36.83
C SER A 181 108.07 24.92 -35.69
N THR A 182 108.31 24.43 -34.48
CA THR A 182 108.49 25.22 -33.26
C THR A 182 109.46 24.44 -32.38
N ALA A 183 110.47 25.10 -31.81
CA ALA A 183 111.42 24.44 -30.93
C ALA A 183 110.80 24.13 -29.55
N PRO A 184 111.05 22.94 -28.98
CA PRO A 184 110.73 22.67 -27.58
C PRO A 184 111.46 23.61 -26.61
N GLN A 185 110.90 23.81 -25.42
CA GLN A 185 111.56 24.53 -24.34
C GLN A 185 112.55 23.62 -23.61
N VAL A 186 113.60 24.20 -23.03
CA VAL A 186 114.57 23.45 -22.21
C VAL A 186 113.84 22.83 -21.01
N GLY A 187 113.99 21.52 -20.83
CA GLY A 187 113.27 20.77 -19.81
C GLY A 187 112.04 20.01 -20.33
N ASP A 188 111.58 20.30 -21.55
CA ASP A 188 110.49 19.55 -22.16
C ASP A 188 110.88 18.09 -22.37
N GLU A 189 109.99 17.18 -21.98
CA GLU A 189 110.09 15.78 -22.36
C GLU A 189 109.82 15.68 -23.87
N ILE A 190 110.66 14.94 -24.57
CA ILE A 190 110.55 14.73 -26.01
C ILE A 190 110.58 13.25 -26.36
N VAL A 191 109.85 12.91 -27.41
CA VAL A 191 109.97 11.64 -28.12
C VAL A 191 110.37 11.93 -29.56
N VAL A 192 111.37 11.20 -30.05
CA VAL A 192 111.71 11.19 -31.47
C VAL A 192 111.50 9.80 -32.01
N THR A 193 110.72 9.70 -33.07
CA THR A 193 110.51 8.45 -33.80
C THR A 193 110.95 8.64 -35.24
N LEU A 194 111.77 7.71 -35.73
CA LEU A 194 112.32 7.69 -37.08
C LEU A 194 111.89 6.38 -37.75
N TRP A 195 111.32 6.49 -38.94
CA TRP A 195 110.94 5.37 -39.78
C TRP A 195 111.90 5.27 -40.96
N GLY A 196 112.46 4.08 -41.16
CA GLY A 196 113.46 3.82 -42.19
C GLY A 196 114.42 2.71 -41.79
N SER A 197 115.58 2.66 -42.44
CA SER A 197 116.62 1.65 -42.18
C SER A 197 117.99 2.29 -41.96
N LEU A 198 118.73 1.75 -41.00
CA LEU A 198 120.15 2.06 -40.82
C LEU A 198 120.98 1.26 -41.81
N GLY A 199 122.12 1.83 -42.23
CA GLY A 199 123.11 1.08 -42.99
C GLY A 199 123.62 -0.13 -42.21
N GLU A 200 123.97 -1.22 -42.90
CA GLU A 200 124.20 -2.55 -42.32
C GLU A 200 125.23 -2.58 -41.17
N THR A 201 126.22 -1.68 -41.19
CA THR A 201 127.29 -1.60 -40.20
C THR A 201 127.12 -0.44 -39.19
N ARG A 202 126.07 0.38 -39.33
CA ARG A 202 125.73 1.45 -38.38
C ARG A 202 125.15 0.86 -37.09
N SER A 203 125.54 1.43 -35.95
CA SER A 203 125.21 0.91 -34.62
C SER A 203 124.27 1.80 -33.81
N GLY A 204 123.89 2.98 -34.30
CA GLY A 204 122.91 3.80 -33.61
C GLY A 204 122.60 5.14 -34.27
N ILE A 205 121.57 5.79 -33.74
CA ILE A 205 121.13 7.12 -34.15
C ILE A 205 121.10 8.01 -32.91
N GLY A 206 121.81 9.13 -32.95
CA GLY A 206 121.75 10.16 -31.93
C GLY A 206 121.00 11.37 -32.45
N VAL A 207 120.09 11.93 -31.65
CA VAL A 207 119.40 13.17 -31.99
C VAL A 207 119.86 14.32 -31.09
N TYR A 208 120.02 15.48 -31.69
CA TYR A 208 120.72 16.61 -31.10
C TYR A 208 119.97 17.90 -31.37
N ASN A 209 120.02 18.83 -30.42
CA ASN A 209 119.57 20.19 -30.65
C ASN A 209 120.44 20.85 -31.73
N SER A 210 119.89 21.85 -32.38
CA SER A 210 120.65 22.81 -33.17
C SER A 210 121.79 23.42 -32.36
N HIS A 211 123.00 23.45 -32.95
CA HIS A 211 124.15 24.19 -32.42
C HIS A 211 124.83 23.65 -31.13
N GLY A 212 125.20 22.36 -31.08
CA GLY A 212 126.10 21.79 -30.07
C GLY A 212 126.23 20.26 -30.16
N PHE A 213 126.90 19.63 -29.19
CA PHE A 213 127.26 18.20 -29.20
C PHE A 213 126.75 17.42 -27.99
N ILE A 214 125.65 17.85 -27.36
CA ILE A 214 124.95 17.04 -26.34
C ILE A 214 123.81 16.26 -26.99
N GLU A 215 123.86 14.93 -26.84
CA GLU A 215 122.81 14.05 -27.33
C GLU A 215 121.54 14.27 -26.49
N LEU A 216 120.43 14.58 -27.16
CA LEU A 216 119.12 14.74 -26.53
C LEU A 216 118.50 13.38 -26.22
N ALA A 217 118.60 12.46 -27.18
CA ALA A 217 118.16 11.08 -27.05
C ALA A 217 118.92 10.18 -28.03
N LYS A 218 119.12 8.92 -27.64
CA LYS A 218 119.55 7.85 -28.53
C LYS A 218 118.31 7.13 -29.05
N LEU A 219 118.17 6.98 -30.37
CA LEU A 219 117.09 6.17 -30.92
C LEU A 219 117.50 4.70 -30.91
N VAL A 220 116.65 3.87 -30.33
CA VAL A 220 116.79 2.41 -30.33
C VAL A 220 115.77 1.81 -31.27
N LYS A 221 116.12 0.68 -31.91
CA LYS A 221 115.18 -0.03 -32.76
C LYS A 221 114.05 -0.60 -31.90
N VAL A 222 112.82 -0.15 -32.13
CA VAL A 222 111.63 -0.62 -31.40
C VAL A 222 110.85 -1.67 -32.19
N LYS A 223 110.97 -1.65 -33.52
CA LYS A 223 110.52 -2.69 -34.44
C LYS A 223 111.25 -2.55 -35.78
N ASP A 224 111.09 -3.52 -36.67
CA ASP A 224 111.64 -3.40 -38.02
C ASP A 224 111.17 -2.12 -38.71
N GLY A 225 112.12 -1.38 -39.25
CA GLY A 225 111.86 -0.10 -39.90
C GLY A 225 111.58 1.08 -38.96
N VAL A 226 111.65 0.94 -37.63
CA VAL A 226 111.31 2.03 -36.69
C VAL A 226 112.29 2.12 -35.52
N TYR A 227 112.81 3.32 -35.31
CA TYR A 227 113.73 3.69 -34.25
C TYR A 227 113.12 4.79 -33.41
N GLN A 228 113.12 4.64 -32.08
CA GLN A 228 112.53 5.61 -31.17
C GLN A 228 113.46 5.90 -30.00
N GLY A 229 113.50 7.16 -29.58
CA GLY A 229 114.22 7.61 -28.40
C GLY A 229 113.39 8.60 -27.61
N ARG A 230 113.56 8.56 -26.30
CA ARG A 230 112.96 9.51 -25.35
C ARG A 230 114.08 10.28 -24.69
N GLY A 231 113.83 11.56 -24.45
CA GLY A 231 114.82 12.41 -23.80
C GLY A 231 114.17 13.67 -23.27
N THR A 232 115.03 14.57 -22.83
CA THR A 232 114.64 15.91 -22.43
C THR A 232 115.30 16.88 -23.39
N TRP A 233 114.57 17.88 -23.87
CA TRP A 233 115.15 18.96 -24.65
C TRP A 233 116.11 19.75 -23.77
N LYS A 234 117.38 19.79 -24.18
CA LYS A 234 118.47 20.39 -23.41
C LYS A 234 119.10 21.51 -24.21
N LYS A 235 119.72 22.46 -23.50
CA LYS A 235 120.60 23.43 -24.14
C LYS A 235 121.78 22.71 -24.79
N PRO A 236 122.20 23.12 -26.00
CA PRO A 236 123.38 22.56 -26.63
C PRO A 236 124.65 22.79 -25.80
N MET A 237 125.60 21.83 -25.83
CA MET A 237 126.91 21.98 -25.19
C MET A 237 128.03 22.04 -26.23
N ARG A 238 129.01 22.93 -26.02
CA ARG A 238 130.26 22.99 -26.80
C ARG A 238 131.42 23.20 -25.85
N ASN A 239 132.46 22.38 -25.93
CA ASN A 239 133.63 22.43 -25.03
C ASN A 239 133.24 22.49 -23.53
N ASN A 240 132.29 21.64 -23.12
CA ASN A 240 131.74 21.59 -21.75
C ASN A 240 131.03 22.86 -21.24
N SER A 241 130.69 23.82 -22.10
CA SER A 241 129.86 24.99 -21.74
C SER A 241 128.51 24.96 -22.47
N GLU A 242 127.45 25.39 -21.77
CA GLU A 242 126.14 25.62 -22.39
C GLU A 242 126.25 26.73 -23.43
N VAL A 243 125.63 26.53 -24.59
CA VAL A 243 125.53 27.52 -25.66
C VAL A 243 124.06 27.83 -25.90
N THR A 244 123.76 29.06 -26.28
CA THR A 244 122.41 29.45 -26.70
C THR A 244 122.03 28.68 -27.97
N PRO A 245 120.94 27.89 -27.96
CA PRO A 245 120.47 27.22 -29.17
C PRO A 245 119.99 28.24 -30.21
N ASN A 246 120.10 27.90 -31.49
CA ASN A 246 119.47 28.70 -32.56
C ASN A 246 118.05 28.21 -32.89
N ASP A 247 117.64 27.07 -32.32
CA ASP A 247 116.30 26.51 -32.33
C ASP A 247 115.68 26.33 -33.72
N THR A 248 116.53 26.11 -34.72
CA THR A 248 116.10 26.04 -36.13
C THR A 248 115.82 24.63 -36.64
N HIS A 249 116.57 23.62 -36.17
CA HIS A 249 116.51 22.25 -36.71
C HIS A 249 116.83 21.20 -35.64
N LEU A 250 116.31 19.99 -35.81
CA LEU A 250 116.79 18.79 -35.14
C LEU A 250 117.92 18.17 -35.96
N ASN A 251 119.07 17.93 -35.34
CA ASN A 251 120.17 17.20 -35.98
C ASN A 251 120.04 15.70 -35.67
N VAL A 252 120.24 14.86 -36.68
CA VAL A 252 120.23 13.40 -36.59
C VAL A 252 121.58 12.89 -37.03
N TYR A 253 122.29 12.18 -36.16
CA TYR A 253 123.62 11.61 -36.40
C TYR A 253 123.58 10.09 -36.41
N PHE A 254 124.39 9.46 -37.26
CA PHE A 254 124.42 8.01 -37.46
C PHE A 254 125.77 7.43 -37.02
N TYR A 255 125.83 6.63 -35.96
CA TYR A 255 127.10 6.09 -35.46
C TYR A 255 127.50 4.78 -36.13
N PRO A 256 128.81 4.47 -36.26
CA PRO A 256 129.96 5.35 -35.99
C PRO A 256 130.27 6.29 -37.18
N ASN A 257 130.96 7.42 -36.95
CA ASN A 257 131.24 8.42 -38.00
C ASN A 257 132.02 7.88 -39.22
N GLY A 258 132.95 6.94 -38.99
CA GLY A 258 133.80 6.38 -40.06
C GLY A 258 133.08 5.46 -41.06
N ASP A 259 131.83 5.09 -40.79
CA ASP A 259 131.04 4.17 -41.60
C ASP A 259 130.51 4.85 -42.89
N LYS A 260 130.39 4.07 -43.99
CA LYS A 260 129.95 4.51 -45.32
C LYS A 260 128.71 3.78 -45.85
N SER A 261 128.07 2.93 -45.04
CA SER A 261 126.78 2.31 -45.36
C SER A 261 125.65 3.35 -45.38
N THR A 262 124.70 3.15 -46.29
CA THR A 262 123.60 4.09 -46.59
C THR A 262 122.50 3.98 -45.55
N ASN A 263 122.06 5.13 -45.01
CA ASN A 263 120.88 5.23 -44.18
C ASN A 263 119.69 5.67 -45.03
N VAL A 264 118.52 5.09 -44.79
CA VAL A 264 117.24 5.50 -45.38
C VAL A 264 116.35 6.01 -44.25
N ILE A 265 115.86 7.24 -44.36
CA ILE A 265 114.78 7.77 -43.52
C ILE A 265 113.60 8.04 -44.44
N ASP A 266 112.52 7.29 -44.27
CA ASP A 266 111.27 7.54 -44.96
C ASP A 266 110.52 8.72 -44.34
N ARG A 267 110.59 8.82 -43.02
CA ARG A 267 110.00 9.91 -42.25
C ARG A 267 110.54 9.95 -40.82
N ILE A 268 110.42 11.11 -40.18
CA ILE A 268 110.80 11.33 -38.79
C ILE A 268 109.77 12.23 -38.10
N LYS A 269 109.62 12.07 -36.80
CA LYS A 269 108.73 12.88 -35.97
C LYS A 269 109.44 13.23 -34.68
N LEU A 270 109.49 14.52 -34.34
CA LEU A 270 109.79 15.01 -33.00
C LEU A 270 108.46 15.45 -32.38
N GLU A 271 108.17 15.01 -31.17
CA GLU A 271 106.98 15.42 -30.44
C GLU A 271 107.30 15.61 -28.96
N LEU A 272 106.53 16.46 -28.29
CA LEU A 272 106.63 16.63 -26.84
C LEU A 272 106.04 15.41 -26.10
N GLY A 273 106.36 15.26 -24.82
CA GLY A 273 105.79 14.26 -23.95
C GLY A 273 106.56 12.94 -23.90
N THR A 274 105.87 11.89 -23.48
CA THR A 274 106.50 10.62 -23.05
C THR A 274 106.08 9.42 -23.91
N LEU A 275 105.05 9.58 -24.74
CA LEU A 275 104.56 8.55 -25.64
C LEU A 275 104.69 9.00 -27.10
N GLY A 276 105.43 8.23 -27.90
CA GLY A 276 105.54 8.48 -29.34
C GLY A 276 104.30 8.01 -30.08
N THR A 277 103.85 8.80 -31.06
CA THR A 277 102.69 8.49 -31.91
C THR A 277 103.15 8.09 -33.32
N ASP A 278 102.25 7.53 -34.14
CA ASP A 278 102.58 7.27 -35.55
C ASP A 278 102.87 8.58 -36.28
N TRP A 279 103.55 8.50 -37.42
CA TRP A 279 103.91 9.70 -38.16
C TRP A 279 102.66 10.43 -38.63
N THR A 280 102.59 11.70 -38.29
CA THR A 280 101.67 12.67 -38.88
C THR A 280 102.51 13.82 -39.40
N PRO A 281 102.06 14.53 -40.44
CA PRO A 281 102.73 15.75 -40.84
C PRO A 281 102.60 16.81 -39.72
N ALA A 282 103.38 17.89 -39.81
CA ALA A 282 103.22 18.99 -38.87
C ALA A 282 101.82 19.63 -39.10
N PRO A 283 101.11 20.14 -38.08
CA PRO A 283 99.76 20.70 -38.26
C PRO A 283 99.64 21.78 -39.34
N GLU A 284 100.73 22.51 -39.59
CA GLU A 284 100.85 23.46 -40.70
C GLU A 284 100.61 22.81 -42.08
N ASP A 285 100.70 21.48 -42.17
CA ASP A 285 100.52 20.68 -43.38
C ASP A 285 99.08 20.09 -43.53
N ALA A 286 98.15 20.30 -42.56
CA ALA A 286 96.89 19.53 -42.43
C ALA A 286 95.55 20.31 -42.44
N ASP A 287 95.52 21.61 -42.72
CA ASP A 287 94.32 22.49 -42.59
C ASP A 287 93.07 22.12 -43.43
N SER A 288 93.15 21.19 -44.39
CA SER A 288 92.01 20.88 -45.28
C SER A 288 91.02 19.83 -44.76
N ALA A 289 91.33 19.05 -43.72
CA ALA A 289 90.46 17.95 -43.25
C ALA A 289 89.38 18.36 -42.22
N ILE A 290 89.56 19.50 -41.54
CA ILE A 290 88.74 19.91 -40.38
C ILE A 290 87.35 20.45 -40.80
N ASN A 291 87.20 21.04 -41.99
CA ASN A 291 85.94 21.64 -42.43
C ASN A 291 84.84 20.62 -42.76
N ALA A 292 85.19 19.37 -43.12
CA ALA A 292 84.21 18.33 -43.46
C ALA A 292 83.50 17.71 -42.24
N VAL A 293 84.11 17.78 -41.05
CA VAL A 293 83.54 17.25 -39.81
C VAL A 293 82.51 18.22 -39.23
N SER A 294 82.76 19.53 -39.32
CA SER A 294 81.81 20.56 -38.87
C SER A 294 80.44 20.42 -39.54
N SER A 295 80.40 20.16 -40.85
CA SER A 295 79.14 19.99 -41.59
C SER A 295 78.32 18.74 -41.20
N LYS A 296 78.96 17.69 -40.66
CA LYS A 296 78.24 16.50 -40.17
C LYS A 296 77.55 16.75 -38.83
N VAL A 297 78.11 17.60 -37.97
CA VAL A 297 77.54 17.95 -36.67
C VAL A 297 76.25 18.77 -36.82
N ASP A 298 76.24 19.73 -37.75
CA ASP A 298 75.05 20.56 -38.03
C ASP A 298 73.86 19.72 -38.54
N SER A 299 74.14 18.71 -39.38
CA SER A 299 73.11 17.79 -39.89
C SER A 299 72.47 16.93 -38.80
N VAL A 300 73.24 16.52 -37.78
CA VAL A 300 72.73 15.75 -36.63
C VAL A 300 71.87 16.64 -35.73
N GLN A 301 72.30 17.89 -35.51
CA GLN A 301 71.54 18.86 -34.72
C GLN A 301 70.15 19.15 -35.33
N GLN A 302 70.07 19.29 -36.66
CA GLN A 302 68.80 19.49 -37.36
C GLN A 302 67.84 18.30 -37.20
N THR A 303 68.37 17.07 -37.28
CA THR A 303 67.57 15.83 -37.16
C THR A 303 66.94 15.69 -35.77
N LEU A 304 67.69 16.05 -34.72
CA LEU A 304 67.21 15.98 -33.34
C LEU A 304 66.08 16.98 -33.07
N THR A 305 66.18 18.20 -33.61
CA THR A 305 65.12 19.21 -33.48
C THR A 305 63.80 18.74 -34.10
N THR A 306 63.84 18.15 -35.29
CA THR A 306 62.62 17.62 -35.96
C THR A 306 61.99 16.47 -35.16
N ALA A 307 62.79 15.57 -34.59
CA ALA A 307 62.28 14.46 -33.78
C ALA A 307 61.57 14.96 -32.51
N ASN A 308 62.12 15.98 -31.84
CA ASN A 308 61.51 16.57 -30.65
C ASN A 308 60.16 17.24 -30.95
N GLN A 309 60.01 17.91 -32.10
CA GLN A 309 58.73 18.49 -32.52
C GLN A 309 57.66 17.42 -32.75
N ALA A 310 58.01 16.31 -33.43
CA ALA A 310 57.08 15.21 -33.67
C ALA A 310 56.64 14.50 -32.37
N LEU A 311 57.54 14.40 -31.39
CA LEU A 311 57.21 13.86 -30.07
C LEU A 311 56.23 14.78 -29.32
N GLY A 312 56.42 16.10 -29.38
CA GLY A 312 55.50 17.08 -28.80
C GLY A 312 54.06 16.94 -29.34
N SER A 313 53.88 16.88 -30.66
CA SER A 313 52.55 16.72 -31.27
C SER A 313 51.85 15.42 -30.85
N ARG A 314 52.61 14.35 -30.61
CA ARG A 314 52.07 13.07 -30.15
C ARG A 314 51.60 13.13 -28.69
N ILE A 315 52.28 13.91 -27.84
CA ILE A 315 51.85 14.17 -26.46
C ILE A 315 50.53 14.96 -26.43
N ASP A 316 50.40 15.99 -27.27
CA ASP A 316 49.17 16.78 -27.36
C ASP A 316 47.96 15.92 -27.77
N THR A 317 48.15 15.04 -28.75
CA THR A 317 47.12 14.12 -29.24
C THR A 317 46.64 13.14 -28.15
N VAL A 318 47.58 12.58 -27.36
CA VAL A 318 47.26 11.68 -26.26
C VAL A 318 46.50 12.42 -25.16
N THR A 319 46.90 13.65 -24.83
CA THR A 319 46.24 14.48 -23.81
C THR A 319 44.78 14.77 -24.19
N ALA A 320 44.52 15.09 -25.46
CA ALA A 320 43.15 15.28 -25.95
C ALA A 320 42.29 14.01 -25.83
N SER A 321 42.84 12.85 -26.20
CA SER A 321 42.14 11.56 -26.11
C SER A 321 41.80 11.17 -24.66
N VAL A 322 42.69 11.46 -23.72
CA VAL A 322 42.45 11.23 -22.28
C VAL A 322 41.34 12.12 -21.75
N ASN A 323 41.28 13.39 -22.18
CA ASN A 323 40.22 14.31 -21.77
C ASN A 323 38.84 13.88 -22.29
N ASP A 324 38.77 13.38 -23.53
CA ASP A 324 37.54 12.85 -24.12
C ASP A 324 37.05 11.61 -23.36
N ALA A 325 37.95 10.65 -23.07
CA ALA A 325 37.63 9.46 -22.30
C ALA A 325 37.11 9.81 -20.88
N LYS A 326 37.70 10.81 -20.22
CA LYS A 326 37.24 11.28 -18.90
C LYS A 326 35.81 11.83 -18.95
N SER A 327 35.44 12.52 -20.03
CA SER A 327 34.09 13.04 -20.24
C SER A 327 33.06 11.91 -20.40
N GLN A 328 33.35 10.93 -21.27
CA GLN A 328 32.48 9.77 -21.48
C GLN A 328 32.25 8.97 -20.20
N VAL A 329 33.30 8.74 -19.41
CA VAL A 329 33.19 8.03 -18.11
C VAL A 329 32.30 8.78 -17.12
N SER A 330 32.38 10.12 -17.07
CA SER A 330 31.51 10.93 -16.20
C SER A 330 30.03 10.83 -16.59
N GLN A 331 29.75 10.75 -17.89
CA GLN A 331 28.39 10.61 -18.42
C GLN A 331 27.80 9.22 -18.14
N VAL A 332 28.61 8.17 -18.26
CA VAL A 332 28.24 6.80 -17.87
C VAL A 332 27.94 6.72 -16.37
N SER A 333 28.78 7.34 -15.52
CA SER A 333 28.57 7.35 -14.07
C SER A 333 27.24 8.01 -13.67
N LYS A 334 26.89 9.15 -14.27
CA LYS A 334 25.57 9.79 -14.08
C LYS A 334 24.41 8.89 -14.53
N THR A 335 24.55 8.24 -15.68
CA THR A 335 23.53 7.32 -16.20
C THR A 335 23.31 6.13 -15.26
N VAL A 336 24.38 5.57 -14.70
CA VAL A 336 24.29 4.47 -13.72
C VAL A 336 23.59 4.92 -12.44
N SER A 337 23.89 6.13 -11.94
CA SER A 337 23.20 6.72 -10.78
C SER A 337 21.71 6.95 -11.04
N ASP A 338 21.36 7.49 -12.21
CA ASP A 338 19.97 7.75 -12.60
C ASP A 338 19.16 6.45 -12.78
N VAL A 339 19.78 5.42 -13.35
CA VAL A 339 19.17 4.09 -13.50
C VAL A 339 18.95 3.44 -12.14
N SER A 340 19.92 3.52 -11.23
CA SER A 340 19.76 3.01 -9.86
C SER A 340 18.63 3.70 -9.11
N GLY A 341 18.50 5.03 -9.25
CA GLY A 341 17.40 5.80 -8.65
C GLY A 341 16.02 5.43 -9.22
N LYS A 342 15.93 5.21 -10.54
CA LYS A 342 14.69 4.78 -11.21
C LYS A 342 14.31 3.34 -10.86
N LEU A 343 15.28 2.45 -10.68
CA LEU A 343 15.04 1.03 -10.39
C LEU A 343 14.46 0.83 -8.98
N SER A 344 14.94 1.59 -7.98
CA SER A 344 14.37 1.58 -6.62
C SER A 344 12.92 2.07 -6.54
N ALA A 345 12.43 2.76 -7.59
CA ALA A 345 11.07 3.29 -7.67
C ALA A 345 10.11 2.44 -8.53
N THR A 346 10.55 1.28 -9.06
CA THR A 346 9.74 0.49 -10.01
C THR A 346 9.05 -0.71 -9.35
N HIS A 347 7.71 -0.66 -9.26
CA HIS A 347 6.85 -1.84 -9.02
C HIS A 347 6.19 -2.25 -10.34
N THR A 348 6.42 -3.47 -10.82
CA THR A 348 5.91 -3.92 -12.13
C THR A 348 4.49 -4.49 -12.03
N LEU A 349 3.56 -3.92 -12.79
CA LEU A 349 2.25 -4.54 -13.07
C LEU A 349 2.41 -5.52 -14.24
N LYS A 350 2.46 -6.83 -13.96
CA LYS A 350 2.42 -7.84 -15.03
C LYS A 350 0.99 -7.93 -15.59
N THR A 351 0.82 -7.51 -16.83
CA THR A 351 -0.40 -7.73 -17.61
C THR A 351 -0.33 -9.11 -18.27
N GLN A 352 -1.42 -9.87 -18.21
CA GLN A 352 -1.60 -11.14 -18.89
C GLN A 352 -2.70 -10.98 -19.93
N VAL A 353 -2.47 -11.47 -21.14
CA VAL A 353 -3.50 -11.52 -22.18
C VAL A 353 -4.59 -12.49 -21.74
N ILE A 354 -5.84 -12.03 -21.72
CA ILE A 354 -7.04 -12.82 -21.47
C ILE A 354 -7.83 -13.01 -22.77
N GLY A 355 -8.80 -13.93 -22.77
CA GLY A 355 -9.64 -14.23 -23.94
C GLY A 355 -10.22 -12.98 -24.61
N GLY A 356 -10.13 -12.92 -25.95
CA GLY A 356 -10.62 -11.77 -26.74
C GLY A 356 -9.63 -10.61 -26.92
N GLY A 357 -8.35 -10.80 -26.65
CA GLY A 357 -7.28 -9.83 -26.95
C GLY A 357 -7.14 -8.69 -25.93
N LYS A 358 -7.81 -8.79 -24.79
CA LYS A 358 -7.71 -7.84 -23.68
C LYS A 358 -6.59 -8.26 -22.72
N THR A 359 -6.08 -7.33 -21.93
CA THR A 359 -5.06 -7.61 -20.91
C THR A 359 -5.60 -7.36 -19.51
N ALA A 360 -5.39 -8.29 -18.57
CA ALA A 360 -5.77 -8.15 -17.16
C ALA A 360 -4.55 -8.32 -16.25
N PHE A 361 -4.57 -7.71 -15.06
CA PHE A 361 -3.51 -7.86 -14.06
C PHE A 361 -3.67 -9.20 -13.32
N ALA A 362 -2.61 -10.00 -13.23
CA ALA A 362 -2.65 -11.32 -12.58
C ALA A 362 -2.57 -11.25 -11.03
N GLY A 363 -2.26 -10.08 -10.45
CA GLY A 363 -2.21 -9.85 -9.00
C GLY A 363 -1.71 -8.44 -8.65
N ILE A 364 -1.99 -7.98 -7.42
CA ILE A 364 -1.48 -6.71 -6.86
C ILE A 364 -0.42 -7.07 -5.81
N ALA A 365 0.85 -6.69 -6.03
CA ALA A 365 1.89 -6.76 -5.02
C ALA A 365 2.15 -5.35 -4.46
N LEU A 366 1.87 -5.14 -3.18
CA LEU A 366 2.15 -3.92 -2.42
C LEU A 366 3.39 -4.14 -1.56
N GLY A 367 4.49 -3.45 -1.88
CA GLY A 367 5.68 -3.39 -1.05
C GLY A 367 5.96 -1.95 -0.67
N ALA A 368 5.81 -1.62 0.61
CA ALA A 368 6.22 -0.33 1.14
C ALA A 368 7.69 -0.38 1.57
N THR A 369 8.53 0.49 0.99
CA THR A 369 9.85 0.88 1.50
C THR A 369 10.20 2.24 0.90
N ALA A 370 10.77 3.23 1.58
CA ALA A 370 11.09 3.44 2.98
C ALA A 370 10.96 4.95 3.23
N ASP A 371 10.32 5.36 4.32
CA ASP A 371 10.62 6.58 5.10
C ASP A 371 9.59 6.69 6.22
N ASN A 372 10.09 6.61 7.45
CA ASN A 372 9.37 6.20 8.65
C ASN A 372 8.49 7.30 9.27
N LYS A 373 7.67 8.01 8.49
CA LYS A 373 6.65 8.94 9.00
C LYS A 373 5.41 8.94 8.09
N THR A 374 4.37 8.24 8.57
CA THR A 374 2.97 8.29 8.12
C THR A 374 2.73 8.16 6.61
N LYS A 375 2.47 6.93 6.12
CA LYS A 375 1.78 6.74 4.83
C LYS A 375 0.77 5.60 4.91
N GLU A 376 -0.49 5.93 4.65
CA GLU A 376 -1.54 4.96 4.35
C GLU A 376 -1.18 4.22 3.06
N SER A 377 -1.16 2.89 3.09
CA SER A 377 -1.06 2.08 1.87
C SER A 377 -2.41 2.14 1.15
N SER A 378 -2.55 3.06 0.18
CA SER A 378 -3.72 3.11 -0.70
C SER A 378 -3.34 2.72 -2.12
N VAL A 379 -4.17 1.89 -2.75
CA VAL A 379 -4.11 1.60 -4.18
C VAL A 379 -5.12 2.51 -4.86
N ILE A 380 -4.65 3.55 -5.54
CA ILE A 380 -5.50 4.46 -6.31
C ILE A 380 -5.56 3.96 -7.76
N ILE A 381 -6.71 3.45 -8.18
CA ILE A 381 -6.95 2.95 -9.54
C ILE A 381 -7.80 3.98 -10.29
N MET A 382 -7.25 4.60 -11.33
CA MET A 382 -8.00 5.45 -12.25
C MET A 382 -8.62 4.59 -13.36
N ALA A 383 -9.92 4.31 -13.26
CA ALA A 383 -10.66 3.51 -14.23
C ALA A 383 -12.12 3.95 -14.31
N ASP A 384 -12.72 3.86 -15.50
CA ASP A 384 -14.16 4.11 -15.73
C ASP A 384 -15.02 2.96 -15.14
N LYS A 385 -14.52 1.72 -15.23
CA LYS A 385 -15.12 0.50 -14.63
C LYS A 385 -14.03 -0.44 -14.11
N PHE A 386 -14.20 -0.97 -12.90
CA PHE A 386 -13.36 -2.05 -12.36
C PHE A 386 -14.08 -3.37 -12.54
N GLY A 387 -13.48 -4.32 -13.27
CA GLY A 387 -14.09 -5.62 -13.51
C GLY A 387 -13.16 -6.80 -13.26
N VAL A 388 -13.75 -7.93 -12.89
CA VAL A 388 -13.04 -9.19 -12.63
C VAL A 388 -13.42 -10.24 -13.68
N VAL A 389 -12.49 -11.13 -13.97
CA VAL A 389 -12.70 -12.32 -14.78
C VAL A 389 -12.36 -13.54 -13.93
N LYS A 390 -13.05 -14.66 -14.16
CA LYS A 390 -12.83 -15.87 -13.35
C LYS A 390 -11.42 -16.44 -13.52
N ASN A 391 -10.87 -16.34 -14.73
CA ASN A 391 -9.52 -16.79 -15.10
C ASN A 391 -9.12 -16.21 -16.47
N ALA A 392 -7.88 -16.45 -16.89
CA ALA A 392 -7.34 -15.90 -18.15
C ALA A 392 -8.06 -16.39 -19.44
N SER A 393 -8.82 -17.48 -19.37
CA SER A 393 -9.58 -18.00 -20.51
C SER A 393 -11.00 -17.43 -20.60
N ASP A 394 -11.42 -16.63 -19.62
CA ASP A 394 -12.76 -16.05 -19.55
C ASP A 394 -12.78 -14.65 -20.18
N GLY A 395 -13.49 -14.50 -21.31
CA GLY A 395 -13.64 -13.23 -22.02
C GLY A 395 -14.72 -12.31 -21.45
N ASN A 396 -15.50 -12.77 -20.47
CA ASN A 396 -16.62 -12.02 -19.90
C ASN A 396 -16.16 -11.24 -18.65
N VAL A 397 -15.76 -9.99 -18.86
CA VAL A 397 -15.38 -9.09 -17.75
C VAL A 397 -16.62 -8.66 -16.97
N VAL A 398 -16.72 -9.06 -15.71
CA VAL A 398 -17.80 -8.65 -14.81
C VAL A 398 -17.42 -7.34 -14.13
N SER A 399 -18.07 -6.24 -14.49
CA SER A 399 -17.88 -4.94 -13.83
C SER A 399 -18.40 -5.02 -12.39
N MET A 400 -17.55 -4.76 -11.40
CA MET A 400 -17.90 -4.77 -9.97
C MET A 400 -18.10 -3.37 -9.40
N LEU A 401 -17.24 -2.40 -9.76
CA LEU A 401 -17.32 -1.02 -9.28
C LEU A 401 -17.30 -0.05 -10.47
N SER A 402 -18.12 0.98 -10.44
CA SER A 402 -18.10 2.10 -11.40
C SER A 402 -18.30 3.42 -10.67
N VAL A 403 -17.71 4.51 -11.17
CA VAL A 403 -17.97 5.84 -10.64
C VAL A 403 -19.05 6.50 -11.48
N VAL A 404 -20.20 6.77 -10.86
CA VAL A 404 -21.33 7.46 -11.49
C VAL A 404 -21.64 8.70 -10.65
N ASN A 405 -21.63 9.89 -11.26
CA ASN A 405 -21.89 11.17 -10.57
C ASN A 405 -21.05 11.37 -9.29
N ASN A 406 -19.73 11.14 -9.38
CA ASN A 406 -18.78 11.25 -8.26
C ASN A 406 -19.07 10.31 -7.07
N LYS A 407 -19.84 9.24 -7.28
CA LYS A 407 -20.14 8.21 -6.26
C LYS A 407 -19.79 6.82 -6.79
N VAL A 408 -19.35 5.94 -5.89
CA VAL A 408 -19.06 4.54 -6.23
C VAL A 408 -20.38 3.76 -6.29
N ALA A 409 -20.68 3.21 -7.46
CA ALA A 409 -21.77 2.26 -7.68
C ALA A 409 -21.18 0.84 -7.77
N ILE A 410 -21.79 -0.10 -7.04
CA ILE A 410 -21.43 -1.52 -7.05
C ILE A 410 -22.43 -2.23 -7.97
N ASN A 411 -21.95 -2.96 -8.98
CA ASN A 411 -22.78 -3.67 -9.95
C ASN A 411 -22.82 -5.18 -9.60
N GLY A 412 -24.00 -5.69 -9.24
CA GLY A 412 -24.25 -7.11 -8.98
C GLY A 412 -25.60 -7.37 -8.28
N ASP A 413 -26.13 -8.59 -8.42
CA ASP A 413 -27.38 -9.07 -7.81
C ASP A 413 -27.26 -9.38 -6.30
N LEU A 414 -26.05 -9.35 -5.74
CA LEU A 414 -25.77 -9.77 -4.37
C LEU A 414 -25.14 -8.63 -3.56
N ILE A 415 -25.94 -8.04 -2.67
CA ILE A 415 -25.43 -7.49 -1.40
C ILE A 415 -25.37 -8.70 -0.47
N ALA A 416 -24.16 -9.18 -0.15
CA ALA A 416 -23.94 -10.40 0.61
C ALA A 416 -24.83 -10.48 1.86
N ASP A 417 -25.29 -11.71 2.15
CA ASP A 417 -26.09 -12.11 3.30
C ASP A 417 -25.84 -11.21 4.55
N GLY A 418 -26.85 -10.43 4.94
CA GLY A 418 -26.87 -9.64 6.18
C GLY A 418 -26.34 -8.20 6.19
N ALA A 419 -26.00 -7.54 5.08
CA ALA A 419 -25.08 -6.38 5.15
C ALA A 419 -25.64 -4.94 5.21
N ILE A 420 -26.92 -4.64 4.95
CA ILE A 420 -27.44 -3.28 5.23
C ILE A 420 -28.05 -3.23 6.63
N LEU A 421 -27.20 -2.97 7.61
CA LEU A 421 -27.66 -2.57 8.94
C LEU A 421 -28.37 -1.22 8.82
N GLY A 422 -29.55 -1.06 9.43
CA GLY A 422 -30.30 0.21 9.39
C GLY A 422 -29.49 1.43 9.84
N LYS A 423 -28.48 1.25 10.70
CA LYS A 423 -27.53 2.31 11.12
C LYS A 423 -26.66 2.87 9.98
N HIS A 424 -26.52 2.13 8.88
CA HIS A 424 -25.79 2.54 7.68
C HIS A 424 -26.67 3.31 6.68
N ILE A 425 -27.98 3.44 6.97
CA ILE A 425 -28.92 4.28 6.22
C ILE A 425 -29.04 5.61 6.98
N ARG A 426 -28.60 6.72 6.36
CA ARG A 426 -28.80 8.05 6.96
C ARG A 426 -30.29 8.32 7.14
N ALA A 427 -30.64 9.14 8.13
CA ALA A 427 -31.99 9.67 8.25
C ALA A 427 -32.44 10.35 6.94
N SER A 428 -33.73 10.24 6.62
CA SER A 428 -34.36 10.87 5.44
C SER A 428 -33.89 10.33 4.08
N GLN A 429 -33.49 9.06 4.00
CA GLN A 429 -33.25 8.37 2.74
C GLN A 429 -34.48 7.56 2.31
N THR A 430 -34.73 7.48 1.00
CA THR A 430 -35.82 6.69 0.43
C THR A 430 -35.30 5.35 -0.06
N LEU A 431 -35.90 4.25 0.39
CA LEU A 431 -35.70 2.92 -0.19
C LEU A 431 -36.82 2.68 -1.21
N THR A 432 -36.44 2.58 -2.49
CA THR A 432 -37.40 2.23 -3.56
C THR A 432 -37.20 0.76 -3.90
N SER A 433 -38.10 -0.10 -3.42
CA SER A 433 -38.09 -1.53 -3.72
C SER A 433 -39.41 -1.91 -4.39
N PRO A 434 -39.42 -2.37 -5.66
CA PRO A 434 -40.65 -2.73 -6.37
C PRO A 434 -41.43 -3.86 -5.69
N ASN A 435 -40.73 -4.79 -5.02
CA ASN A 435 -41.32 -5.84 -4.21
C ASN A 435 -40.40 -6.15 -3.02
N ILE A 436 -40.98 -6.43 -1.85
CA ILE A 436 -40.29 -6.89 -0.65
C ILE A 436 -40.88 -8.26 -0.29
N ASN A 437 -40.20 -9.34 -0.66
CA ASN A 437 -40.64 -10.71 -0.42
C ASN A 437 -39.98 -11.26 0.85
N GLY A 438 -40.77 -11.39 1.92
CA GLY A 438 -40.28 -11.81 3.23
C GLY A 438 -39.67 -10.67 4.06
N GLY A 439 -39.73 -10.81 5.39
CA GLY A 439 -39.26 -9.80 6.35
C GLY A 439 -40.37 -9.29 7.28
N SER A 440 -40.02 -8.41 8.22
CA SER A 440 -40.99 -7.70 9.05
C SER A 440 -40.69 -6.21 9.08
N LEU A 441 -41.73 -5.38 9.08
CA LEU A 441 -41.63 -3.95 9.30
C LEU A 441 -42.14 -3.66 10.71
N ASN A 442 -41.31 -3.11 11.59
CA ASN A 442 -41.70 -2.74 12.96
C ASN A 442 -41.37 -1.27 13.23
N ILE A 443 -42.39 -0.41 13.26
CA ILE A 443 -42.24 1.02 13.50
C ILE A 443 -42.73 1.38 14.91
N GLY A 444 -41.92 2.18 15.60
CA GLY A 444 -42.27 2.73 16.91
C GLY A 444 -42.41 1.67 18.00
N ASN A 445 -41.55 0.65 18.00
CA ASN A 445 -41.54 -0.46 18.97
C ASN A 445 -42.89 -1.19 19.07
N GLY A 446 -43.45 -1.57 17.93
CA GLY A 446 -44.65 -2.39 17.82
C GLY A 446 -45.95 -1.61 17.75
N ASN A 447 -45.89 -0.32 17.38
CA ASN A 447 -47.08 0.49 17.10
C ASN A 447 -47.65 0.21 15.70
N PHE A 448 -46.77 -0.07 14.73
CA PHE A 448 -47.15 -0.52 13.39
C PHE A 448 -46.25 -1.69 12.98
N ILE A 449 -46.84 -2.86 12.77
CA ILE A 449 -46.15 -4.09 12.39
C ILE A 449 -46.74 -4.63 11.09
N VAL A 450 -45.87 -4.96 10.13
CA VAL A 450 -46.17 -5.93 9.07
C VAL A 450 -45.29 -7.14 9.33
N ASP A 451 -45.88 -8.29 9.64
CA ASP A 451 -45.12 -9.50 9.89
C ASP A 451 -44.74 -10.25 8.61
N SER A 452 -43.95 -11.32 8.73
CA SER A 452 -43.51 -12.13 7.60
C SER A 452 -44.62 -12.91 6.90
N SER A 453 -45.81 -12.98 7.49
CA SER A 453 -47.02 -13.57 6.89
C SER A 453 -47.92 -12.53 6.24
N GLY A 454 -47.53 -11.25 6.24
CA GLY A 454 -48.29 -10.14 5.67
C GLY A 454 -49.41 -9.61 6.58
N ASN A 455 -49.48 -10.03 7.85
CA ASN A 455 -50.47 -9.48 8.77
C ASN A 455 -50.08 -8.06 9.19
N VAL A 456 -51.05 -7.16 9.20
CA VAL A 456 -50.87 -5.76 9.63
C VAL A 456 -51.43 -5.57 11.04
N THR A 457 -50.60 -5.10 11.97
CA THR A 457 -51.03 -4.66 13.30
C THR A 457 -50.73 -3.19 13.48
N ALA A 458 -51.77 -2.36 13.65
CA ALA A 458 -51.65 -0.94 13.94
C ALA A 458 -52.38 -0.61 15.24
N LYS A 459 -51.63 -0.32 16.32
CA LYS A 459 -52.20 -0.06 17.66
C LYS A 459 -52.81 1.33 17.79
N LYS A 460 -52.32 2.29 17.01
CA LYS A 460 -52.78 3.68 16.95
C LYS A 460 -52.63 4.17 15.52
N GLY A 461 -53.66 4.81 14.98
CA GLY A 461 -53.63 5.37 13.63
C GLY A 461 -54.95 6.00 13.23
N THR A 462 -54.89 6.95 12.32
CA THR A 462 -56.05 7.48 11.60
C THR A 462 -56.10 6.79 10.24
N PHE A 463 -57.14 6.00 10.00
CA PHE A 463 -57.40 5.40 8.69
C PHE A 463 -58.38 6.29 7.94
N SER A 464 -57.99 6.77 6.76
CA SER A 464 -58.83 7.56 5.86
C SER A 464 -59.16 6.76 4.60
N GLY A 465 -60.26 7.09 3.95
CA GLY A 465 -60.75 6.39 2.75
C GLY A 465 -61.73 5.26 3.04
N ASN A 466 -61.95 4.39 2.04
CA ASN A 466 -62.87 3.27 2.17
C ASN A 466 -62.21 2.12 2.95
N LEU A 467 -62.79 1.75 4.09
CA LEU A 467 -62.38 0.57 4.85
C LEU A 467 -63.28 -0.60 4.47
N SER A 468 -62.76 -1.53 3.66
CA SER A 468 -63.47 -2.74 3.24
C SER A 468 -62.84 -3.96 3.89
N GLY A 469 -63.61 -4.66 4.72
CA GLY A 469 -63.21 -5.92 5.35
C GLY A 469 -64.38 -6.91 5.33
N ALA A 470 -64.09 -8.19 5.15
CA ALA A 470 -65.12 -9.23 5.17
C ALA A 470 -65.78 -9.37 6.56
N THR A 471 -65.01 -9.10 7.62
CA THR A 471 -65.44 -9.11 9.02
C THR A 471 -64.69 -8.04 9.80
N GLY A 472 -65.27 -7.57 10.91
CA GLY A 472 -64.62 -6.59 11.77
C GLY A 472 -65.43 -6.27 13.03
N THR A 473 -64.74 -5.87 14.08
CA THR A 473 -65.35 -5.41 15.34
C THR A 473 -64.90 -3.98 15.59
N PHE A 474 -65.82 -3.04 15.53
CA PHE A 474 -65.60 -1.66 15.95
C PHE A 474 -66.06 -1.49 17.41
N LYS A 475 -65.23 -0.85 18.23
CA LYS A 475 -65.55 -0.50 19.63
C LYS A 475 -65.52 1.01 19.78
N GLY A 476 -66.30 1.53 20.74
CA GLY A 476 -66.43 2.97 20.98
C GLY A 476 -67.56 3.61 20.16
N ASP A 477 -67.50 4.93 20.04
CA ASP A 477 -68.51 5.69 19.31
C ASP A 477 -68.31 5.53 17.80
N ILE A 478 -69.37 5.08 17.12
CA ILE A 478 -69.43 5.05 15.66
C ILE A 478 -70.25 6.25 15.23
N SER A 479 -69.58 7.27 14.70
CA SER A 479 -70.22 8.45 14.11
C SER A 479 -70.10 8.40 12.60
N ALA A 480 -71.24 8.32 11.90
CA ALA A 480 -71.32 8.31 10.45
C ALA A 480 -72.45 9.25 10.00
N ALA A 481 -72.24 9.99 8.92
CA ALA A 481 -73.28 10.86 8.34
C ALA A 481 -74.43 10.06 7.74
N SER A 482 -74.16 8.86 7.21
CA SER A 482 -75.14 7.88 6.72
C SER A 482 -74.51 6.48 6.73
N GLY A 483 -75.33 5.44 6.74
CA GLY A 483 -74.87 4.05 6.68
C GLY A 483 -76.02 3.06 6.51
N THR A 484 -75.74 1.91 5.90
CA THR A 484 -76.70 0.81 5.76
C THR A 484 -76.18 -0.41 6.51
N PHE A 485 -77.01 -0.95 7.40
CA PHE A 485 -76.74 -2.20 8.11
C PHE A 485 -77.72 -3.26 7.60
N SER A 486 -77.20 -4.30 6.93
CA SER A 486 -78.00 -5.40 6.40
C SER A 486 -78.18 -6.57 7.40
N GLY A 487 -77.53 -6.51 8.56
CA GLY A 487 -77.59 -7.51 9.63
C GLY A 487 -78.49 -7.09 10.81
N LYS A 488 -78.55 -7.94 11.84
CA LYS A 488 -79.25 -7.64 13.10
C LYS A 488 -78.54 -6.50 13.84
N ILE A 489 -79.31 -5.51 14.27
CA ILE A 489 -78.83 -4.40 15.10
C ILE A 489 -79.40 -4.56 16.51
N TYR A 490 -78.52 -4.57 17.52
CA TYR A 490 -78.90 -4.52 18.93
C TYR A 490 -78.51 -3.15 19.49
N ALA A 491 -79.50 -2.28 19.69
CA ALA A 491 -79.32 -0.96 20.27
C ALA A 491 -80.06 -0.87 21.61
N LYS A 492 -79.41 -0.30 22.63
CA LYS A 492 -80.04 -0.09 23.94
C LYS A 492 -81.12 1.01 23.90
N ASN A 493 -80.94 2.02 23.04
CA ASN A 493 -81.88 3.11 22.80
C ASN A 493 -81.97 3.37 21.29
N LEU A 494 -83.20 3.52 20.76
CA LEU A 494 -83.47 3.94 19.39
C LEU A 494 -84.39 5.17 19.44
N ILE A 495 -83.98 6.27 18.82
CA ILE A 495 -84.78 7.47 18.63
C ILE A 495 -85.14 7.51 17.13
N ASP A 496 -86.42 7.34 16.79
CA ASP A 496 -86.92 7.31 15.41
C ASP A 496 -88.09 8.29 15.21
N ASP A 497 -88.23 8.82 13.99
CA ASP A 497 -89.07 9.94 13.58
C ASP A 497 -90.48 9.51 13.10
N THR A 498 -90.85 8.23 13.13
CA THR A 498 -92.05 7.71 12.41
C THR A 498 -93.19 7.13 13.27
N ALA A 499 -92.98 6.76 14.53
CA ALA A 499 -94.06 6.26 15.41
C ALA A 499 -93.85 6.63 16.90
N GLN A 500 -94.90 7.12 17.57
CA GLN A 500 -94.91 7.41 19.01
C GLN A 500 -96.14 6.80 19.68
N ALA A 501 -95.99 6.25 20.89
CA ALA A 501 -97.09 5.65 21.66
C ALA A 501 -97.40 6.48 22.93
N PHE A 502 -98.68 6.71 23.18
CA PHE A 502 -99.19 7.45 24.33
C PHE A 502 -100.25 6.60 25.08
N THR A 503 -100.53 6.91 26.33
CA THR A 503 -101.58 6.21 27.12
C THR A 503 -102.72 7.17 27.46
N LEU A 504 -103.94 6.86 27.00
CA LEU A 504 -105.16 7.60 27.29
C LEU A 504 -105.91 6.92 28.45
N GLN A 505 -106.13 7.65 29.54
CA GLN A 505 -106.83 7.15 30.72
C GLN A 505 -108.30 7.57 30.72
N HIS A 506 -109.20 6.66 31.12
CA HIS A 506 -110.63 6.99 31.21
C HIS A 506 -110.88 8.10 32.23
N GLY A 507 -111.68 9.10 31.85
CA GLY A 507 -111.98 10.28 32.66
C GLY A 507 -110.90 11.36 32.66
N LYS A 508 -109.78 11.19 31.93
CA LYS A 508 -108.71 12.20 31.80
C LYS A 508 -108.48 12.60 30.34
N SER A 509 -108.01 13.83 30.15
CA SER A 509 -107.56 14.35 28.86
C SER A 509 -106.08 14.01 28.62
N LEU A 510 -105.74 13.67 27.38
CA LEU A 510 -104.36 13.44 26.92
C LEU A 510 -104.00 14.46 25.84
N THR A 511 -102.92 15.22 26.02
CA THR A 511 -102.41 16.13 24.99
C THR A 511 -101.30 15.46 24.19
N ILE A 512 -101.52 15.29 22.90
CA ILE A 512 -100.51 14.88 21.93
C ILE A 512 -99.77 16.14 21.44
N PRO A 513 -98.44 16.24 21.62
CA PRO A 513 -97.67 17.43 21.23
C PRO A 513 -97.67 17.62 19.71
N ALA A 514 -97.50 18.87 19.25
CA ALA A 514 -97.38 19.19 17.83
C ALA A 514 -96.20 18.46 17.17
N PHE A 515 -96.38 18.02 15.93
CA PHE A 515 -95.34 17.32 15.15
C PHE A 515 -95.29 17.81 13.71
N GLY A 516 -94.10 17.87 13.11
CA GLY A 516 -93.87 18.52 11.81
C GLY A 516 -94.59 17.90 10.60
N LYS A 517 -95.16 16.70 10.74
CA LYS A 517 -95.93 15.99 9.70
C LYS A 517 -97.35 15.69 10.17
N LYS A 518 -98.26 15.49 9.19
CA LYS A 518 -99.61 14.97 9.43
C LYS A 518 -99.50 13.59 10.08
N ARG A 519 -100.36 13.28 11.05
CA ARG A 519 -100.37 12.00 11.77
C ARG A 519 -101.75 11.39 11.82
N ILE A 520 -101.80 10.07 11.92
CA ILE A 520 -103.00 9.31 12.28
C ILE A 520 -102.83 8.84 13.73
N LEU A 521 -103.76 9.25 14.60
CA LEU A 521 -103.87 8.75 15.96
C LEU A 521 -104.79 7.54 15.96
N ILE A 522 -104.23 6.35 16.11
CA ILE A 522 -105.01 5.11 16.14
C ILE A 522 -105.52 4.89 17.56
N VAL A 523 -106.84 4.72 17.67
CA VAL A 523 -107.53 4.21 18.86
C VAL A 523 -107.80 2.72 18.62
N PRO A 524 -107.01 1.82 19.21
CA PRO A 524 -107.24 0.39 19.07
C PRO A 524 -108.57 -0.02 19.71
N ALA A 525 -108.99 -1.25 19.40
CA ALA A 525 -110.19 -1.87 19.97
C ALA A 525 -110.21 -1.75 21.50
N CYS A 526 -111.19 -1.01 22.03
CA CYS A 526 -111.44 -0.87 23.45
C CYS A 526 -112.82 -1.44 23.79
N PHE A 527 -112.86 -2.23 24.87
CA PHE A 527 -114.04 -2.87 25.40
C PHE A 527 -114.26 -2.34 26.82
N CYS A 528 -115.29 -1.52 27.01
CA CYS A 528 -115.70 -1.08 28.33
C CYS A 528 -116.81 -1.98 28.87
N GLU A 529 -116.73 -2.34 30.15
CA GLU A 529 -117.72 -3.19 30.80
C GLU A 529 -118.89 -2.33 31.31
N LEU A 530 -120.11 -2.67 30.90
CA LEU A 530 -121.36 -2.10 31.42
C LEU A 530 -121.98 -3.11 32.40
N ARG A 531 -122.24 -2.69 33.64
CA ARG A 531 -122.95 -3.51 34.62
C ARG A 531 -124.21 -2.83 35.13
N VAL A 532 -125.31 -3.57 35.13
CA VAL A 532 -126.55 -3.18 35.81
C VAL A 532 -126.39 -3.46 37.31
N ASN A 533 -126.82 -2.52 38.15
CA ASN A 533 -126.77 -2.70 39.61
C ASN A 533 -127.74 -3.81 40.04
N SER A 534 -127.44 -4.47 41.16
CA SER A 534 -128.31 -5.50 41.72
C SER A 534 -129.55 -4.90 42.37
N ALA A 535 -130.72 -5.45 42.07
CA ALA A 535 -132.01 -5.16 42.71
C ALA A 535 -132.73 -6.46 43.11
N SER A 536 -133.63 -6.40 44.10
CA SER A 536 -134.42 -7.54 44.63
C SER A 536 -135.93 -7.29 44.49
N GLY A 537 -136.72 -8.36 44.60
CA GLY A 537 -138.19 -8.31 44.46
C GLY A 537 -138.66 -8.10 43.01
N SER A 538 -139.90 -7.65 42.81
CA SER A 538 -140.51 -7.47 41.48
C SER A 538 -139.77 -6.48 40.57
N ALA A 539 -138.91 -5.62 41.11
CA ALA A 539 -138.07 -4.68 40.36
C ALA A 539 -136.85 -5.34 39.68
N ALA A 540 -136.45 -6.55 40.08
CA ALA A 540 -135.25 -7.22 39.57
C ALA A 540 -135.30 -7.57 38.07
N ALA A 541 -136.51 -7.77 37.51
CA ALA A 541 -136.72 -8.08 36.09
C ALA A 541 -136.88 -6.83 35.19
N THR A 542 -136.99 -5.64 35.78
CA THR A 542 -137.22 -4.38 35.06
C THR A 542 -136.07 -3.38 35.18
N ILE A 543 -135.11 -3.60 36.08
CA ILE A 543 -133.91 -2.76 36.18
C ILE A 543 -133.07 -2.83 34.89
N GLN A 544 -132.66 -1.66 34.39
CA GLN A 544 -131.83 -1.54 33.20
C GLN A 544 -130.80 -0.42 33.36
N ALA A 545 -129.69 -0.55 32.65
CA ALA A 545 -128.69 0.50 32.48
C ALA A 545 -128.31 0.61 31.01
N SER A 546 -128.12 1.83 30.53
CA SER A 546 -127.56 2.10 29.21
C SER A 546 -126.37 3.02 29.38
N ALA A 547 -125.35 2.83 28.58
CA ALA A 547 -124.18 3.69 28.61
C ALA A 547 -123.70 4.06 27.22
N SER A 548 -123.11 5.25 27.15
CA SER A 548 -122.35 5.70 26.00
C SER A 548 -120.92 5.99 26.43
N VAL A 549 -119.96 5.56 25.62
CA VAL A 549 -118.54 5.80 25.82
C VAL A 549 -118.05 6.55 24.60
N THR A 550 -117.40 7.69 24.82
CA THR A 550 -116.98 8.58 23.74
C THR A 550 -115.53 9.00 23.92
N ILE A 551 -114.79 8.97 22.81
CA ILE A 551 -113.47 9.60 22.68
C ILE A 551 -113.60 10.75 21.69
N THR A 552 -113.27 11.97 22.13
CA THR A 552 -113.26 13.15 21.26
C THR A 552 -111.86 13.69 21.07
N SER A 553 -111.63 14.33 19.93
CA SER A 553 -110.37 14.99 19.58
C SER A 553 -110.58 16.48 19.37
N SER A 554 -109.68 17.31 19.90
CA SER A 554 -109.66 18.75 19.61
C SER A 554 -109.29 19.06 18.15
N ALA A 555 -108.77 18.08 17.40
CA ALA A 555 -108.55 18.18 15.96
C ALA A 555 -109.81 17.87 15.13
N GLY A 556 -110.93 17.55 15.80
CA GLY A 556 -112.20 17.19 15.18
C GLY A 556 -112.45 15.68 15.15
N GLY A 557 -113.73 15.30 15.15
CA GLY A 557 -114.20 13.91 15.16
C GLY A 557 -114.52 13.37 16.56
N SER A 558 -115.37 12.34 16.58
CA SER A 558 -115.78 11.62 17.79
C SER A 558 -115.87 10.14 17.47
N ILE A 559 -115.32 9.30 18.36
CA ILE A 559 -115.46 7.85 18.32
C ILE A 559 -116.34 7.48 19.49
N SER A 560 -117.52 6.92 19.22
CA SER A 560 -118.50 6.61 20.26
C SER A 560 -119.00 5.18 20.12
N GLY A 561 -119.19 4.52 21.26
CA GLY A 561 -119.90 3.24 21.38
C GLY A 561 -121.01 3.38 22.40
N SER A 562 -122.08 2.61 22.25
CA SER A 562 -123.15 2.52 23.25
C SER A 562 -123.59 1.08 23.47
N GLY A 563 -124.19 0.83 24.63
CA GLY A 563 -124.74 -0.47 25.00
C GLY A 563 -125.83 -0.32 26.06
N SER A 564 -126.73 -1.28 26.12
CA SER A 564 -127.83 -1.31 27.09
C SER A 564 -128.04 -2.73 27.59
N GLU A 565 -128.14 -2.89 28.90
CA GLU A 565 -128.36 -4.18 29.54
C GLU A 565 -129.54 -4.10 30.49
N ARG A 566 -130.28 -5.20 30.60
CA ARG A 566 -131.47 -5.32 31.44
C ARG A 566 -131.40 -6.58 32.29
N GLY A 567 -131.80 -6.44 33.55
CA GLY A 567 -131.79 -7.51 34.55
C GLY A 567 -130.79 -7.25 35.67
N SER A 568 -131.18 -7.60 36.89
CA SER A 568 -130.35 -7.46 38.09
C SER A 568 -129.01 -8.20 37.92
N GLY A 569 -127.90 -7.46 38.02
CA GLY A 569 -126.54 -8.01 37.88
C GLY A 569 -126.11 -8.35 36.45
N ALA A 570 -126.90 -8.01 35.42
CA ALA A 570 -126.52 -8.22 34.02
C ALA A 570 -125.26 -7.43 33.66
N SER A 571 -124.41 -8.01 32.81
CA SER A 571 -123.19 -7.41 32.31
C SER A 571 -123.13 -7.45 30.78
N GLY A 572 -122.73 -6.33 30.19
CA GLY A 572 -122.56 -6.15 28.75
C GLY A 572 -121.26 -5.43 28.44
N THR A 573 -121.01 -5.18 27.17
CA THR A 573 -119.79 -4.51 26.70
C THR A 573 -120.12 -3.37 25.76
N VAL A 574 -119.48 -2.23 25.96
CA VAL A 574 -119.47 -1.11 25.02
C VAL A 574 -118.16 -1.14 24.25
N PHE A 575 -118.24 -1.39 22.95
CA PHE A 575 -117.08 -1.44 22.06
C PHE A 575 -116.86 -0.11 21.34
N LEU A 576 -115.60 0.29 21.22
CA LEU A 576 -115.19 1.39 20.35
C LEU A 576 -113.80 1.14 19.75
N SER A 577 -113.61 1.59 18.52
CA SER A 577 -112.32 1.65 17.83
C SER A 577 -112.37 2.71 16.75
N GLY A 578 -111.23 3.24 16.34
CA GLY A 578 -111.18 4.20 15.25
C GLY A 578 -109.88 4.95 15.19
N PHE A 579 -109.90 6.12 14.56
CA PHE A 579 -108.73 6.97 14.45
C PHE A 579 -109.11 8.45 14.37
N PHE A 580 -108.14 9.31 14.68
CA PHE A 580 -108.21 10.74 14.39
C PHE A 580 -107.09 11.14 13.45
N VAL A 581 -107.38 12.06 12.55
CA VAL A 581 -106.36 12.66 11.68
C VAL A 581 -105.92 13.98 12.31
N VAL A 582 -104.63 14.13 12.55
CA VAL A 582 -104.02 15.34 13.12
C VAL A 582 -103.13 15.99 12.08
N ASN A 583 -103.40 17.24 11.75
CA ASN A 583 -102.57 18.00 10.81
C ASN A 583 -101.18 18.28 11.38
N ALA A 584 -100.23 18.53 10.49
CA ALA A 584 -98.88 18.95 10.87
C ALA A 584 -98.93 20.18 11.81
N ASN A 585 -97.96 20.25 12.71
CA ASN A 585 -97.76 21.32 13.69
C ASN A 585 -98.96 21.59 14.61
N THR A 586 -99.90 20.66 14.72
CA THR A 586 -101.09 20.79 15.57
C THR A 586 -100.95 19.95 16.82
N ALA A 587 -101.01 20.59 18.00
CA ALA A 587 -101.19 19.88 19.27
C ALA A 587 -102.66 19.45 19.41
N THR A 588 -102.92 18.23 19.88
CA THR A 588 -104.27 17.66 19.90
C THR A 588 -104.59 17.05 21.25
N THR A 589 -105.68 17.51 21.86
CA THR A 589 -106.20 16.97 23.12
C THR A 589 -107.25 15.91 22.81
N ILE A 590 -107.05 14.71 23.36
CA ILE A 590 -107.97 13.60 23.28
C ILE A 590 -108.66 13.44 24.64
N ASN A 591 -110.00 13.40 24.65
CA ASN A 591 -110.79 13.19 25.87
C ASN A 591 -111.47 11.83 25.81
N TYR A 592 -111.45 11.08 26.90
CA TYR A 592 -112.10 9.78 27.01
C TYR A 592 -113.13 9.77 28.15
N THR A 593 -114.41 9.76 27.80
CA THR A 593 -115.50 9.90 28.77
C THR A 593 -116.59 8.86 28.56
N SER A 594 -117.40 8.63 29.60
CA SER A 594 -118.62 7.83 29.50
C SER A 594 -119.77 8.50 30.24
N SER A 595 -120.99 8.22 29.79
CA SER A 595 -122.23 8.53 30.49
C SER A 595 -123.04 7.26 30.70
N VAL A 596 -123.75 7.17 31.83
CA VAL A 596 -124.62 6.05 32.17
C VAL A 596 -125.99 6.58 32.53
N SER A 597 -127.04 5.99 31.97
CA SER A 597 -128.45 6.26 32.27
C SER A 597 -129.12 5.00 32.81
N GLY A 598 -129.98 5.14 33.83
CA GLY A 598 -130.53 4.01 34.56
C GLY A 598 -129.64 3.58 35.73
N SER A 599 -129.87 2.38 36.28
CA SER A 599 -129.17 1.91 37.48
C SER A 599 -128.04 0.96 37.11
N GLY A 600 -126.87 1.52 36.81
CA GLY A 600 -125.67 0.76 36.48
C GLY A 600 -124.40 1.60 36.51
N ARG A 601 -123.28 1.01 36.06
CA ARG A 601 -121.97 1.66 35.94
C ARG A 601 -121.21 1.17 34.72
N VAL A 602 -120.28 1.99 34.23
CA VAL A 602 -119.31 1.61 33.20
C VAL A 602 -117.89 1.66 33.75
N SER A 603 -117.08 0.67 33.39
CA SER A 603 -115.65 0.61 33.65
C SER A 603 -114.89 0.46 32.33
N CYS A 604 -113.91 1.33 32.09
CA CYS A 604 -113.15 1.38 30.84
C CYS A 604 -111.64 1.25 31.13
N PRO A 605 -110.89 0.46 30.35
CA PRO A 605 -109.44 0.33 30.52
C PRO A 605 -108.68 1.56 29.98
N ASN A 606 -107.42 1.71 30.35
CA ASN A 606 -106.51 2.66 29.68
C ASN A 606 -106.21 2.17 28.25
N ILE A 607 -106.19 3.08 27.28
CA ILE A 607 -106.01 2.76 25.87
C ILE A 607 -104.65 3.28 25.39
N PRO A 608 -103.82 2.47 24.72
CA PRO A 608 -102.64 2.99 24.03
C PRO A 608 -103.08 3.72 22.74
N ILE A 609 -102.70 4.99 22.61
CA ILE A 609 -102.87 5.78 21.39
C ILE A 609 -101.55 5.75 20.62
N ILE A 610 -101.59 5.25 19.39
CA ILE A 610 -100.40 5.19 18.53
C ILE A 610 -100.50 6.33 17.52
N ALA A 611 -99.50 7.22 17.52
CA ALA A 611 -99.34 8.29 16.55
C ALA A 611 -98.34 7.85 15.49
N ILE A 612 -98.81 7.68 14.25
CA ILE A 612 -97.99 7.31 13.10
C ILE A 612 -98.07 8.39 12.02
N CYS A 613 -96.98 8.60 11.29
CA CYS A 613 -96.92 9.54 10.15
C CYS A 613 -97.45 8.92 8.87
#